data_AF-A0A382LTX4-F1
#
_entry.id   AF-A0A382LTX4-F1
#
_cell.length_a   1.000
_cell.length_b   1.000
_cell.length_c   1.000
_cell.angle_alpha   90.00
_cell.angle_beta   90.00
_cell.angle_gamma   90.00
#
_symmetry.space_group_name_H-M   'P 1'
#
loop_
_entity.id
_entity.type
_entity.pdbx_description
1 polymer ?
#
loop_
_entity_poly.entity_id
_entity_poly.type
_entity_poly.pdbx_seq_one_letter_code
_entity_poly.pdbx_strand_id
1 'polypeptide(L)' 'MTSHKIADVLTESLPYIQKFKGKTIVIKYGGNAMVDEELKSSFARDIVLMKSVGMNPIVVHGGGPQIGKTLE' A
#
# COMPACT_ATOMS: atom_id res chain seq x y z
N MET A 1 2.10 -19.65 8.93
CA MET A 1 0.69 -19.50 9.37
C MET A 1 -0.09 -20.71 8.87
N THR A 2 -1.08 -21.20 9.60
CA THR A 2 -1.94 -22.31 9.15
C THR A 2 -2.98 -21.81 8.15
N SER A 3 -3.45 -22.68 7.25
CA SER A 3 -4.46 -22.33 6.22
C SER A 3 -5.74 -21.74 6.82
N HIS A 4 -6.21 -22.31 7.94
CA HIS A 4 -7.38 -21.82 8.66
C HIS A 4 -7.25 -20.37 9.11
N LYS A 5 -6.10 -19.98 9.67
CA LYS A 5 -5.88 -18.61 10.15
C LYS A 5 -5.94 -17.57 9.03
N ILE A 6 -5.51 -17.93 7.81
CA ILE A 6 -5.57 -17.03 6.65
C ILE A 6 -7.02 -16.85 6.20
N ALA A 7 -7.79 -17.94 6.16
CA ALA A 7 -9.21 -17.90 5.79
C ALA A 7 -10.03 -17.04 6.76
N ASP A 8 -9.77 -17.14 8.06
CA ASP A 8 -10.45 -16.34 9.08
C ASP A 8 -10.16 -14.84 8.87
N VAL A 9 -8.88 -14.47 8.73
CA VAL A 9 -8.46 -13.08 8.50
C VAL A 9 -9.08 -12.50 7.22
N LEU A 10 -9.13 -13.26 6.13
CA LEU A 10 -9.73 -12.81 4.88
C LEU A 10 -11.25 -12.64 4.99
N THR A 11 -11.91 -13.53 5.73
CA THR A 11 -13.36 -13.47 5.98
C THR A 11 -13.71 -12.23 6.80
N GLU A 12 -12.96 -11.96 7.87
CA GLU A 12 -13.12 -10.75 8.69
C GLU A 12 -12.82 -9.46 7.92
N SER A 13 -11.92 -9.52 6.94
CA SER A 13 -11.55 -8.37 6.10
C SER A 13 -12.57 -8.07 4.99
N LEU A 14 -13.43 -9.03 4.62
CA LEU A 14 -14.33 -8.93 3.48
C LEU A 14 -15.28 -7.72 3.52
N PRO A 15 -15.90 -7.33 4.65
CA PRO A 15 -16.76 -6.15 4.70
C PRO A 15 -16.03 -4.86 4.34
N TYR A 16 -14.75 -4.73 4.71
CA TYR A 16 -13.93 -3.57 4.37
C TYR A 16 -13.58 -3.54 2.88
N ILE A 17 -13.22 -4.70 2.31
CA ILE A 17 -12.96 -4.83 0.88
C ILE A 17 -14.19 -4.41 0.07
N GLN A 18 -15.37 -4.92 0.43
CA GLN A 18 -16.63 -4.58 -0.24
C GLN A 18 -16.96 -3.08 -0.12
N LYS A 19 -16.77 -2.49 1.07
CA LYS A 19 -17.00 -1.06 1.32
C LYS A 19 -16.17 -0.16 0.38
N PHE A 20 -14.94 -0.54 0.08
CA PHE A 20 -14.01 0.26 -0.72
C PHE A 20 -13.86 -0.20 -2.17
N LYS A 21 -14.53 -1.28 -2.57
CA LYS A 21 -14.54 -1.74 -3.95
C LYS A 21 -15.02 -0.63 -4.90
N GLY A 22 -14.28 -0.40 -5.98
CA GLY A 22 -14.52 0.64 -6.97
C GLY A 22 -14.17 2.06 -6.50
N LYS A 23 -13.84 2.28 -5.22
CA LYS A 23 -13.51 3.61 -4.70
C LYS A 23 -12.08 4.00 -5.05
N THR A 24 -11.88 5.29 -5.29
CA THR A 24 -10.56 5.90 -5.41
C THR A 24 -9.98 6.15 -4.02
N ILE A 25 -8.73 5.72 -3.80
CA ILE A 25 -8.03 5.88 -2.53
C ILE A 25 -6.70 6.58 -2.80
N VAL A 26 -6.56 7.81 -2.33
CA VAL A 26 -5.33 8.58 -2.48
C VAL A 26 -4.40 8.29 -1.31
N ILE A 27 -3.18 7.87 -1.60
CA ILE A 27 -2.21 7.39 -0.62
C ILE A 27 -0.96 8.23 -0.75
N LYS A 28 -0.65 9.00 0.30
CA LYS A 28 0.60 9.74 0.37
C LYS A 28 1.73 8.80 0.77
N TYR A 29 2.71 8.65 -0.11
CA TYR A 29 3.92 7.85 0.09
C TYR A 29 5.12 8.76 0.37
N GLY A 30 5.81 8.55 1.49
CA GLY A 30 6.96 9.39 1.84
C GLY A 30 7.54 9.09 3.23
N GLY A 31 8.64 9.76 3.56
CA GLY A 31 9.37 9.52 4.81
C GLY A 31 10.22 8.24 4.75
N ASN A 32 10.41 7.58 5.89
CA ASN A 32 11.27 6.38 6.00
C ASN A 32 10.84 5.24 5.07
N ALA A 33 9.55 5.16 4.72
CA ALA A 33 9.03 4.17 3.78
C ALA A 33 9.61 4.30 2.35
N MET A 34 10.25 5.43 2.00
CA MET A 34 10.94 5.68 0.73
C MET A 34 12.45 5.40 0.78
N VAL A 35 13.00 5.02 1.93
CA VAL A 35 14.45 4.80 2.10
C VAL A 35 14.74 3.33 2.30
N ASP A 36 13.99 2.68 3.18
CA ASP A 36 14.13 1.26 3.47
C ASP A 36 13.55 0.39 2.34
N GLU A 37 14.34 -0.56 1.84
CA GLU A 37 13.95 -1.43 0.71
C GLU A 37 12.85 -2.44 1.07
N GLU A 38 12.82 -2.92 2.31
CA GLU A 38 11.75 -3.82 2.77
C GLU A 38 10.43 -3.07 2.84
N LEU A 39 10.45 -1.85 3.37
CA LEU A 39 9.26 -0.98 3.43
C LEU A 39 8.78 -0.56 2.03
N LYS A 40 9.68 -0.29 1.09
CA LYS A 40 9.32 -0.03 -0.33
C LYS A 40 8.58 -1.21 -0.95
N SER A 41 9.15 -2.41 -0.80
CA SER A 41 8.58 -3.64 -1.37
C SER A 41 7.24 -3.98 -0.74
N SER A 42 7.14 -3.83 0.59
CA SER A 42 5.90 -4.01 1.33
C SER A 42 4.81 -3.04 0.87
N PHE A 43 5.15 -1.74 0.75
CA PHE A 43 4.23 -0.73 0.24
C PHE A 43 3.74 -1.05 -1.17
N ALA A 44 4.65 -1.43 -2.08
CA ALA A 44 4.26 -1.81 -3.44
C ALA A 44 3.32 -3.04 -3.46
N ARG A 45 3.57 -4.03 -2.60
CA ARG A 45 2.71 -5.22 -2.46
C ARG A 45 1.30 -4.84 -1.98
N ASP A 46 1.19 -3.91 -1.05
CA ASP A 46 -0.10 -3.43 -0.54
C ASP A 46 -0.89 -2.70 -1.63
N ILE A 47 -0.24 -1.84 -2.43
CA ILE A 47 -0.89 -1.17 -3.57
C ILE A 47 -1.42 -2.19 -4.58
N VAL A 48 -0.63 -3.22 -4.89
CA VAL A 48 -1.06 -4.30 -5.79
C VAL A 48 -2.23 -5.08 -5.20
N LEU A 49 -2.20 -5.40 -3.91
CA LEU A 49 -3.30 -6.08 -3.22
C LEU A 49 -4.58 -5.24 -3.29
N MET A 50 -4.51 -3.95 -2.98
CA MET A 50 -5.64 -3.02 -3.08
C MET A 50 -6.25 -3.02 -4.49
N LYS A 51 -5.42 -2.94 -5.53
CA LYS A 51 -5.89 -3.00 -6.92
C LYS A 51 -6.53 -4.35 -7.25
N SER A 52 -5.94 -5.44 -6.77
CA SER A 52 -6.40 -6.81 -7.01
C SER A 52 -7.76 -7.09 -6.39
N VAL A 53 -8.08 -6.48 -5.25
CA VAL A 53 -9.39 -6.59 -4.58
C VAL A 53 -10.41 -5.55 -5.07
N GLY A 54 -10.08 -4.79 -6.11
CA GLY A 54 -11.00 -3.90 -6.82
C GLY A 54 -11.03 -2.46 -6.30
N MET A 55 -10.08 -2.04 -5.48
CA MET A 55 -9.89 -0.61 -5.14
C MET A 55 -9.12 0.10 -6.25
N ASN A 56 -9.20 1.43 -6.30
CA ASN A 56 -8.45 2.26 -7.25
C ASN A 56 -7.43 3.13 -6.49
N PRO A 57 -6.27 2.56 -6.08
CA PRO A 57 -5.24 3.32 -5.38
C PRO A 57 -4.57 4.34 -6.31
N ILE A 58 -4.37 5.56 -5.81
CA ILE A 58 -3.58 6.63 -6.43
C ILE A 58 -2.46 7.00 -5.45
N VAL A 59 -1.22 6.77 -5.84
CA VAL A 59 -0.05 7.09 -5.01
C VAL A 59 0.45 8.49 -5.33
N VAL A 60 0.64 9.31 -4.29
CA VAL A 60 1.28 10.62 -4.37
C VAL A 60 2.55 10.56 -3.54
N HIS A 61 3.72 10.81 -4.12
CA HIS A 61 4.99 10.73 -3.39
C HIS A 61 5.77 12.05 -3.34
N GLY A 62 6.65 12.15 -2.35
CA GLY A 62 7.62 13.24 -2.23
C GLY A 62 8.99 12.87 -2.81
N GLY A 63 9.99 13.72 -2.57
CA GLY A 63 11.38 13.46 -2.98
C GLY A 63 12.43 14.33 -2.28
N GLY A 64 12.11 14.91 -1.13
CA GLY A 64 12.96 15.92 -0.46
C GLY A 64 14.42 15.49 -0.27
N PRO A 65 14.71 14.33 0.35
CA PRO A 65 16.09 13.85 0.51
C PRO A 65 16.82 13.63 -0.82
N GLN A 66 16.13 13.14 -1.85
CA GLN A 66 16.69 12.90 -3.18
C GLN A 66 16.99 14.21 -3.92
N ILE A 67 16.13 15.21 -3.75
CA ILE A 67 16.35 16.57 -4.27
C ILE A 67 17.59 17.17 -3.60
N GLY A 68 17.71 17.09 -2.27
CA GLY A 68 18.88 17.57 -1.53
C GLY A 68 20.18 16.97 -2.06
N LYS A 69 20.24 15.64 -2.21
CA LYS A 69 21.41 14.94 -2.78
C LYS A 69 21.80 15.36 -4.21
N THR A 70 20.84 15.88 -4.97
CA THR A 70 21.07 16.31 -6.36
C THR A 70 21.56 17.76 -6.45
N LEU A 71 21.24 18.58 -5.44
CA LEU A 71 21.57 20.00 -5.39
C LEU A 71 22.87 20.31 -4.62
N GLU A 72 23.36 19.35 -3.85
CA GLU A 72 24.69 19.34 -3.22
C GLU A 72 25.76 18.78 -4.15
#